data_AF-A0A9D2I2M5-F1
#
_entry.id   AF-A0A9D2I2M5-F1
#
_cell.length_a   1.000
_cell.length_b   1.000
_cell.length_c   1.000
_cell.angle_alpha   90.00
_cell.angle_beta   90.00
_cell.angle_gamma   90.00
#
_symmetry.space_group_name_H-M   'P 1'
#
loop_
_entity.id
_entity.type
_entity.pdbx_description
1 polymer ?
#
loop_
_entity_poly.entity_id
_entity_poly.type
_entity_poly.pdbx_seq_one_letter_code
_entity_poly.pdbx_strand_id
1 'polypeptide(L)'
;MKKWRITIMTGMTFLLTACGGFNPETALNDSREQLNTFFTSHEDKEIVADYTQESVLTFLEGDLSEYFSDNFKEEISGLVEKIPFEETTLDPIPNKIDFLDDSNNQILWTKYVIDDYEIDSDNKQVIFEVSSEEFGMHSNDLKITMYQDNGNWKIFSISE
;
A
#
# COMPACT_ATOMS: atom_id res chain seq x y z
N MET A 1 35.91 -28.65 4.78
CA MET A 1 34.81 -28.53 3.81
C MET A 1 34.22 -27.13 3.93
N LYS A 2 34.38 -26.32 2.87
CA LYS A 2 33.80 -24.97 2.71
C LYS A 2 32.28 -25.05 2.76
N LYS A 3 31.61 -24.11 3.44
CA LYS A 3 30.50 -23.32 2.85
C LYS A 3 30.50 -21.92 3.47
N TRP A 4 31.12 -21.01 2.74
CA TRP A 4 31.01 -19.56 2.87
C TRP A 4 29.56 -19.20 2.49
N ARG A 5 28.78 -18.66 3.42
CA ARG A 5 27.50 -18.01 3.08
C ARG A 5 27.79 -16.52 2.96
N ILE A 6 27.88 -16.07 1.72
CA ILE A 6 27.89 -14.67 1.35
C ILE A 6 26.44 -14.22 1.55
N THR A 7 26.14 -13.54 2.65
CA THR A 7 24.92 -12.76 2.77
C THR A 7 25.11 -11.56 1.86
N ILE A 8 24.42 -11.56 0.72
CA ILE A 8 24.31 -10.40 -0.16
C ILE A 8 23.46 -9.40 0.62
N MET A 9 24.13 -8.48 1.31
CA MET A 9 23.51 -7.26 1.81
C MET A 9 23.30 -6.39 0.57
N THR A 10 22.10 -6.48 -0.02
CA THR A 10 21.65 -5.55 -1.06
C THR A 10 21.43 -4.20 -0.40
N GLY A 11 22.53 -3.52 -0.07
CA GLY A 11 22.50 -2.12 0.31
C GLY A 11 22.25 -1.31 -0.96
N MET A 12 20.97 -0.98 -1.22
CA MET A 12 20.63 0.09 -2.15
C MET A 12 21.33 1.34 -1.69
N THR A 13 22.45 1.63 -2.34
CA THR A 13 23.19 2.87 -2.14
C THR A 13 22.45 3.90 -2.99
N PHE A 14 21.44 4.55 -2.42
CA PHE A 14 20.81 5.68 -3.09
C PHE A 14 21.84 6.81 -3.20
N LEU A 15 22.30 7.01 -4.42
CA LEU A 15 23.13 8.14 -4.80
C LEU A 15 22.36 9.41 -4.48
N LEU A 16 22.85 10.17 -3.51
CA LEU A 16 22.42 11.54 -3.26
C LEU A 16 22.77 12.38 -4.49
N THR A 17 21.87 12.46 -5.47
CA THR A 17 21.88 13.56 -6.43
C THR A 17 21.42 14.82 -5.71
N ALA A 18 22.43 15.56 -5.23
CA ALA A 18 22.31 16.95 -4.84
C ALA A 18 21.77 17.78 -6.02
N CYS A 19 20.83 18.70 -5.73
CA CYS A 19 20.30 19.73 -6.64
C CYS A 19 19.68 19.23 -7.97
N GLY A 20 18.36 18.99 -8.01
CA GLY A 20 17.66 18.74 -9.28
C GLY A 20 16.15 18.61 -9.06
N GLY A 21 15.35 19.27 -9.88
CA GLY A 21 13.88 19.28 -9.79
C GLY A 21 13.26 17.89 -9.95
N PHE A 22 11.92 17.85 -9.87
CA PHE A 22 11.15 16.63 -10.08
C PHE A 22 11.47 16.02 -11.46
N ASN A 23 11.92 14.76 -11.47
CA ASN A 23 12.14 13.99 -12.70
C ASN A 23 10.99 12.99 -12.86
N PRO A 24 10.10 13.17 -13.85
CA PRO A 24 8.94 12.29 -14.06
C PRO A 24 9.29 10.81 -14.25
N GLU A 25 10.36 10.50 -15.00
CA GLU A 25 10.74 9.11 -15.30
C GLU A 25 11.28 8.40 -14.07
N THR A 26 12.16 9.06 -13.32
CA THR A 26 12.64 8.54 -12.03
C THR A 26 11.51 8.41 -11.02
N ALA A 27 10.63 9.41 -10.94
CA ALA A 27 9.48 9.40 -10.05
C ALA A 27 8.56 8.20 -10.34
N LEU A 28 8.24 7.96 -11.61
CA LEU A 28 7.42 6.82 -12.01
C LEU A 28 8.06 5.48 -11.65
N ASN A 29 9.36 5.30 -11.95
CA ASN A 29 10.04 4.04 -11.70
C ASN A 29 10.14 3.74 -10.21
N ASP A 30 10.59 4.71 -9.41
CA ASP A 30 10.80 4.54 -7.97
C ASP A 30 9.45 4.35 -7.23
N SER A 31 8.42 5.12 -7.61
CA SER A 31 7.07 4.98 -7.01
C SER A 31 6.43 3.63 -7.37
N ARG A 32 6.55 3.18 -8.63
CA ARG A 32 6.06 1.88 -9.06
C ARG A 32 6.75 0.73 -8.35
N GLU A 33 8.07 0.80 -8.15
CA GLU A 33 8.81 -0.20 -7.38
C GLU A 33 8.31 -0.29 -5.93
N GLN A 34 8.12 0.87 -5.29
CA GLN A 34 7.60 0.92 -3.93
C GLN A 34 6.15 0.41 -3.82
N LEU A 35 5.28 0.76 -4.76
CA LEU A 35 3.88 0.29 -4.77
C LEU A 35 3.79 -1.21 -5.01
N ASN A 36 4.60 -1.75 -5.93
CA ASN A 36 4.67 -3.20 -6.12
C ASN A 36 5.18 -3.89 -4.86
N THR A 37 6.17 -3.32 -4.17
CA THR A 37 6.67 -3.85 -2.90
C THR A 37 5.56 -3.91 -1.85
N PHE A 38 4.72 -2.88 -1.76
CA PHE A 38 3.53 -2.88 -0.92
C PHE A 38 2.56 -4.02 -1.30
N PHE A 39 2.15 -4.11 -2.57
CA PHE A 39 1.21 -5.14 -3.04
C PHE A 39 1.71 -6.57 -2.86
N THR A 40 3.03 -6.78 -2.90
CA THR A 40 3.65 -8.10 -2.70
C THR A 40 4.23 -8.29 -1.30
N SER A 41 3.89 -7.44 -0.33
CA SER A 41 4.36 -7.57 1.05
C SER A 41 3.81 -8.83 1.74
N HIS A 42 2.64 -9.28 1.28
CA HIS A 42 1.92 -10.48 1.72
C HIS A 42 1.45 -11.27 0.48
N GLU A 43 1.22 -12.58 0.66
CA GLU A 43 0.64 -13.42 -0.38
C GLU A 43 -0.87 -13.12 -0.56
N ASP A 44 -1.40 -13.36 -1.76
CA ASP A 44 -2.85 -13.23 -2.00
C ASP A 44 -3.62 -14.16 -1.06
N LYS A 45 -4.62 -13.61 -0.35
CA LYS A 45 -5.41 -14.29 0.69
C LYS A 45 -4.63 -14.73 1.92
N GLU A 46 -3.44 -14.16 2.14
CA GLU A 46 -2.74 -14.33 3.42
C GLU A 46 -3.58 -13.72 4.55
N ILE A 47 -3.70 -14.45 5.67
CA ILE A 47 -4.36 -13.94 6.87
C ILE A 47 -3.39 -13.00 7.59
N VAL A 48 -3.75 -11.73 7.69
CA VAL A 48 -2.88 -10.67 8.24
C VAL A 48 -3.32 -10.20 9.62
N ALA A 49 -4.59 -10.39 9.98
CA ALA A 49 -5.12 -10.02 11.29
C ALA A 49 -6.40 -10.79 11.63
N ASP A 50 -6.78 -10.81 12.91
CA ASP A 50 -8.14 -11.17 13.31
C ASP A 50 -9.11 -10.03 12.94
N TYR A 51 -10.38 -10.35 12.69
CA TYR A 51 -11.43 -9.35 12.41
C TYR A 51 -11.84 -8.62 13.69
N THR A 52 -10.95 -7.78 14.20
CA THR A 52 -11.18 -6.90 15.34
C THR A 52 -10.55 -5.53 15.09
N GLN A 53 -11.12 -4.49 15.70
CA GLN A 53 -10.57 -3.13 15.59
C GLN A 53 -9.11 -3.05 16.03
N GLU A 54 -8.75 -3.70 17.13
CA GLU A 54 -7.39 -3.69 17.68
C GLU A 54 -6.40 -4.35 16.72
N SER A 55 -6.74 -5.51 16.18
CA SER A 55 -5.88 -6.26 15.27
C SER A 55 -5.68 -5.54 13.94
N VAL A 56 -6.74 -4.97 13.36
CA VAL A 56 -6.65 -4.19 12.11
C VAL A 56 -5.81 -2.93 12.30
N LEU A 57 -6.03 -2.18 13.37
CA LEU A 57 -5.20 -0.99 13.67
C LEU A 57 -3.74 -1.36 13.86
N THR A 58 -3.46 -2.42 14.60
CA THR A 58 -2.08 -2.90 14.83
C THR A 58 -1.38 -3.23 13.51
N PHE A 59 -2.08 -3.88 12.58
CA PHE A 59 -1.53 -4.21 11.28
C PHE A 59 -1.27 -2.97 10.41
N LEU A 60 -2.25 -2.06 10.32
CA LEU A 60 -2.14 -0.83 9.51
C LEU A 60 -1.12 0.16 10.06
N GLU A 61 -1.12 0.41 11.37
CA GLU A 61 -0.26 1.39 12.04
C GLU A 61 1.12 0.82 12.43
N GLY A 62 1.27 -0.50 12.42
CA GLY A 62 2.52 -1.21 12.64
C GLY A 62 3.15 -1.67 11.33
N ASP A 63 2.73 -2.85 10.86
CA ASP A 63 3.38 -3.60 9.79
C ASP A 63 3.38 -2.87 8.45
N LEU A 64 2.31 -2.14 8.12
CA LEU A 64 2.20 -1.38 6.87
C LEU A 64 2.58 0.09 6.98
N SER A 65 2.83 0.59 8.18
CA SER A 65 3.03 2.03 8.46
C SER A 65 4.17 2.64 7.66
N GLU A 66 5.17 1.83 7.29
CA GLU A 66 6.27 2.30 6.45
C GLU A 66 5.83 2.66 5.03
N TYR A 67 4.74 2.12 4.49
CA TYR A 67 4.26 2.45 3.14
C TYR A 67 3.41 3.72 3.10
N PHE A 68 2.90 4.13 4.26
CA PHE A 68 1.99 5.26 4.38
C PHE A 68 2.71 6.56 4.68
N SER A 69 2.20 7.63 4.10
CA SER A 69 2.57 8.98 4.48
C SER A 69 1.99 9.37 5.83
N ASP A 70 2.53 10.42 6.45
CA ASP A 70 1.99 10.94 7.70
C ASP A 70 0.52 11.40 7.52
N ASN A 71 0.18 11.99 6.37
CA ASN A 71 -1.21 12.36 6.05
C ASN A 71 -2.14 11.14 6.01
N PHE A 72 -1.75 10.07 5.32
CA PHE A 72 -2.58 8.87 5.24
C PHE A 72 -2.71 8.16 6.60
N LYS A 73 -1.65 8.16 7.41
CA LYS A 73 -1.68 7.61 8.77
C LYS A 73 -2.70 8.28 9.67
N GLU A 74 -2.86 9.61 9.56
CA GLU A 74 -3.88 10.34 10.32
C GLU A 74 -5.31 9.90 9.98
N GLU A 75 -5.54 9.31 8.79
CA GLU A 75 -6.85 8.81 8.38
C GLU A 75 -7.16 7.39 8.90
N ILE A 76 -6.13 6.59 9.22
CA ILE A 76 -6.27 5.14 9.50
C ILE A 76 -7.31 4.86 10.58
N SER A 77 -7.21 5.53 11.73
CA SER A 77 -8.15 5.32 12.83
C SER A 77 -9.61 5.55 12.42
N GLY A 78 -9.88 6.65 11.69
CA GLY A 78 -11.22 6.97 11.19
C GLY A 78 -11.70 6.07 10.04
N LEU A 79 -10.80 5.36 9.36
CA LEU A 79 -11.16 4.29 8.42
C LEU A 79 -11.55 3.02 9.16
N VAL A 80 -10.75 2.60 10.14
CA VAL A 80 -11.04 1.39 10.93
C VAL A 80 -12.32 1.54 11.76
N GLU A 81 -12.63 2.72 12.29
CA GLU A 81 -13.88 3.00 13.00
C GLU A 81 -15.15 2.77 12.16
N LYS A 82 -15.03 2.77 10.81
CA LYS A 82 -16.15 2.51 9.91
C LYS A 82 -16.40 1.03 9.65
N ILE A 83 -15.47 0.16 10.03
CA ILE A 83 -15.59 -1.29 9.82
C ILE A 83 -16.58 -1.85 10.87
N PRO A 84 -17.62 -2.58 10.45
CA PRO A 84 -18.62 -3.12 11.37
C PRO A 84 -18.14 -4.42 12.04
N PHE A 85 -17.25 -4.31 13.02
CA PHE A 85 -16.70 -5.48 13.74
C PHE A 85 -17.75 -6.29 14.51
N GLU A 86 -18.86 -5.67 14.90
CA GLU A 86 -19.93 -6.29 15.70
C GLU A 86 -21.14 -6.75 14.87
N GLU A 87 -21.23 -6.34 13.58
CA GLU A 87 -22.38 -6.62 12.72
C GLU A 87 -21.95 -7.40 11.47
N THR A 88 -22.08 -8.73 11.53
CA THR A 88 -21.72 -9.69 10.46
C THR A 88 -22.54 -9.60 9.17
N THR A 89 -23.36 -8.56 9.00
CA THR A 89 -24.36 -8.47 7.91
C THR A 89 -24.27 -7.21 7.04
N LEU A 90 -23.25 -6.36 7.23
CA LEU A 90 -23.06 -5.14 6.42
C LEU A 90 -21.66 -5.08 5.82
N ASP A 91 -21.57 -5.05 4.49
CA ASP A 91 -20.38 -4.67 3.72
C ASP A 91 -20.17 -3.13 3.71
N PRO A 92 -18.95 -2.60 3.49
CA PRO A 92 -17.64 -3.27 3.45
C PRO A 92 -16.56 -2.55 4.29
N ILE A 93 -15.38 -3.17 4.35
CA ILE A 93 -14.12 -2.48 4.57
C ILE A 93 -14.08 -1.23 3.67
N PRO A 94 -13.70 -0.03 4.20
CA PRO A 94 -13.65 1.17 3.39
C PRO A 94 -12.75 1.02 2.16
N ASN A 95 -13.19 1.51 1.00
CA ASN A 95 -12.44 1.40 -0.27
C ASN A 95 -11.00 1.95 -0.21
N LYS A 96 -10.69 2.83 0.74
CA LYS A 96 -9.32 3.32 0.99
C LYS A 96 -8.37 2.26 1.55
N ILE A 97 -8.88 1.16 2.07
CA ILE A 97 -8.12 0.03 2.62
C ILE A 97 -8.61 -1.30 2.02
N ASP A 98 -9.13 -1.27 0.80
CA ASP A 98 -9.66 -2.42 0.03
C ASP A 98 -8.57 -3.41 -0.43
N PHE A 99 -7.31 -3.15 -0.08
CA PHE A 99 -6.23 -4.14 -0.07
C PHE A 99 -6.37 -5.12 1.12
N LEU A 100 -7.36 -4.92 1.98
CA LEU A 100 -7.84 -5.85 2.99
C LEU A 100 -9.22 -6.38 2.58
N ASP A 101 -9.41 -7.67 2.72
CA ASP A 101 -10.70 -8.36 2.62
C ASP A 101 -11.01 -9.05 3.95
N ASP A 102 -12.25 -9.51 4.14
CA ASP A 102 -12.63 -10.26 5.33
C ASP A 102 -13.25 -11.64 5.02
N SER A 103 -12.89 -12.62 5.83
CA SER A 103 -13.49 -13.95 5.74
C SER A 103 -13.40 -14.68 7.07
N ASN A 104 -14.51 -15.30 7.49
CA ASN A 104 -14.56 -16.15 8.68
C ASN A 104 -13.96 -15.49 9.96
N ASN A 105 -14.25 -14.20 10.18
CA ASN A 105 -13.70 -13.38 11.27
C ASN A 105 -12.17 -13.19 11.19
N GLN A 106 -11.60 -13.20 10.00
CA GLN A 106 -10.20 -12.92 9.72
C GLN A 106 -10.09 -11.84 8.65
N ILE A 107 -8.98 -11.12 8.67
CA ILE A 107 -8.61 -10.14 7.65
C ILE A 107 -7.61 -10.80 6.71
N LEU A 108 -7.89 -10.70 5.43
CA LEU A 108 -7.12 -11.27 4.34
C LEU A 108 -6.44 -10.15 3.55
N TRP A 109 -5.26 -10.44 3.01
CA TRP A 109 -4.61 -9.56 2.05
C TRP A 109 -5.19 -9.77 0.65
N THR A 110 -5.55 -8.67 -0.01
CA THR A 110 -6.02 -8.68 -1.40
C THR A 110 -4.93 -8.19 -2.33
N LYS A 111 -4.60 -9.00 -3.34
CA LYS A 111 -3.61 -8.61 -4.32
C LYS A 111 -4.17 -7.63 -5.35
N TYR A 112 -3.40 -6.57 -5.61
CA TYR A 112 -3.67 -5.58 -6.65
C TYR A 112 -2.59 -5.58 -7.73
N VAL A 113 -2.98 -5.13 -8.92
CA VAL A 113 -2.10 -4.86 -10.05
C VAL A 113 -2.21 -3.41 -10.49
N ILE A 114 -1.15 -2.91 -11.12
CA ILE A 114 -1.11 -1.57 -11.70
C ILE A 114 -1.52 -1.66 -13.16
N ASP A 115 -2.59 -0.96 -13.53
CA ASP A 115 -3.14 -0.95 -14.89
C ASP A 115 -2.63 0.24 -15.70
N ASP A 116 -2.64 1.43 -15.11
CA ASP A 116 -2.18 2.66 -15.74
C ASP A 116 -1.58 3.65 -14.73
N TYR A 117 -1.05 4.77 -15.22
CA TYR A 117 -0.47 5.82 -14.39
C TYR A 117 -0.61 7.21 -14.99
N GLU A 118 -0.68 8.20 -14.10
CA GLU A 118 -0.59 9.62 -14.40
C GLU A 118 0.53 10.27 -13.56
N ILE A 119 1.23 11.24 -14.13
CA ILE A 119 2.27 12.01 -13.43
C ILE A 119 1.79 13.45 -13.28
N ASP A 120 1.48 13.84 -12.04
CA ASP A 120 1.21 15.23 -11.68
C ASP A 120 2.53 15.92 -11.33
N SER A 121 3.10 16.61 -12.32
CA SER A 121 4.37 17.32 -12.15
C SER A 121 4.26 18.58 -11.29
N ASP A 122 3.07 19.18 -11.18
CA ASP A 122 2.85 20.39 -10.40
C ASP A 122 2.87 20.06 -8.90
N ASN A 123 2.23 18.95 -8.52
CA ASN A 123 2.21 18.45 -7.15
C ASN A 123 3.33 17.43 -6.85
N LYS A 124 4.12 17.05 -7.87
CA LYS A 124 5.21 16.06 -7.76
C LYS A 124 4.71 14.69 -7.28
N GLN A 125 3.59 14.26 -7.85
CA GLN A 125 2.91 13.02 -7.49
C GLN A 125 2.87 12.06 -8.68
N VAL A 126 2.74 10.78 -8.37
CA VAL A 126 2.40 9.74 -9.35
C VAL A 126 1.12 9.09 -8.90
N ILE A 127 0.15 9.01 -9.79
CA ILE A 127 -1.17 8.44 -9.53
C ILE A 127 -1.22 7.13 -10.30
N PHE A 128 -1.52 6.03 -9.63
CA PHE A 128 -1.67 4.72 -10.24
C PHE A 128 -3.13 4.32 -10.26
N GLU A 129 -3.61 3.91 -11.44
CA GLU A 129 -4.88 3.20 -11.57
C GLU A 129 -4.59 1.71 -11.32
N VAL A 130 -5.29 1.12 -10.36
CA VAL A 130 -5.05 -0.23 -9.88
C VAL A 130 -6.35 -1.01 -9.77
N SER A 131 -6.28 -2.31 -10.02
CA SER A 131 -7.40 -3.23 -9.86
C SER A 131 -7.00 -4.44 -9.03
N SER A 132 -7.97 -5.03 -8.33
CA SER A 132 -7.76 -6.29 -7.62
C SER A 132 -7.64 -7.45 -8.60
N GLU A 133 -6.77 -8.42 -8.33
CA GLU A 133 -6.68 -9.65 -9.14
C GLU A 133 -7.89 -10.58 -8.90
N GLU A 134 -8.72 -10.30 -7.89
CA GLU A 134 -9.95 -11.03 -7.64
C GLU A 134 -11.01 -10.75 -8.71
N PHE A 135 -11.35 -11.78 -9.48
CA PHE A 135 -12.49 -11.75 -10.40
C PHE A 135 -13.80 -11.79 -9.60
N GLY A 136 -14.38 -10.63 -9.29
CA GLY A 136 -15.60 -10.50 -8.51
C GLY A 136 -16.23 -9.10 -8.53
N MET A 137 -17.30 -8.89 -7.74
CA MET A 137 -18.08 -7.64 -7.68
C MET A 137 -17.31 -6.46 -7.02
N HIS A 138 -16.08 -6.71 -6.57
CA HIS A 138 -15.17 -5.78 -5.88
C HIS A 138 -13.90 -5.48 -6.69
N SER A 139 -13.93 -5.62 -8.03
CA SER A 139 -12.90 -5.09 -8.91
C SER A 139 -13.03 -3.55 -8.96
N ASN A 140 -12.76 -2.89 -7.83
CA ASN A 140 -12.78 -1.45 -7.77
C ASN A 140 -11.49 -0.95 -8.43
N ASP A 141 -11.65 -0.23 -9.53
CA ASP A 141 -10.55 0.56 -10.09
C ASP A 141 -10.26 1.66 -9.06
N LEU A 142 -9.18 1.50 -8.32
CA LEU A 142 -8.74 2.49 -7.34
C LEU A 142 -7.63 3.35 -7.93
N LYS A 143 -7.56 4.58 -7.43
CA LYS A 143 -6.47 5.51 -7.69
C LYS A 143 -5.62 5.65 -6.44
N ILE A 144 -4.38 5.21 -6.54
CA ILE A 144 -3.38 5.36 -5.49
C ILE A 144 -2.46 6.52 -5.87
N THR A 145 -2.57 7.62 -5.14
CA THR A 145 -1.64 8.75 -5.26
C THR A 145 -0.44 8.52 -4.38
N MET A 146 0.76 8.59 -4.95
CA MET A 146 2.02 8.53 -4.23
C MET A 146 2.77 9.86 -4.30
N TYR A 147 3.47 10.18 -3.22
CA TYR A 147 4.45 11.29 -3.20
C TYR A 147 5.73 10.86 -2.50
N GLN A 148 6.78 11.65 -2.70
CA GLN A 148 8.06 11.44 -2.03
C GLN A 148 8.09 12.13 -0.67
N ASP A 149 8.18 11.33 0.39
CA ASP A 149 8.36 11.76 1.77
C ASP A 149 9.74 11.33 2.28
N ASN A 150 10.57 12.30 2.67
CA ASN A 150 11.93 12.07 3.18
C ASN A 150 12.77 11.14 2.28
N GLY A 151 12.60 11.26 0.97
CA GLY A 151 13.32 10.48 -0.04
C GLY A 151 12.66 9.15 -0.43
N ASN A 152 11.63 8.70 0.30
CA ASN A 152 10.91 7.46 0.03
C ASN A 152 9.53 7.76 -0.59
N TRP A 153 9.10 6.97 -1.55
CA TRP A 153 7.73 7.05 -2.05
C TRP A 153 6.76 6.47 -1.02
N LYS A 154 5.63 7.14 -0.80
CA LYS A 154 4.61 6.75 0.16
C LYS A 154 3.22 6.93 -0.45
N ILE A 155 2.28 6.10 0.00
CA ILE A 155 0.86 6.27 -0.32
C ILE A 155 0.37 7.54 0.38
N PHE A 156 -0.04 8.51 -0.42
CA PHE A 156 -0.62 9.78 0.02
C PHE A 156 -2.12 9.66 0.28
N SER A 157 -2.81 9.06 -0.69
CA SER A 157 -4.26 8.93 -0.70
C SER A 157 -4.67 7.79 -1.62
N ILE A 158 -5.83 7.21 -1.31
CA ILE A 158 -6.52 6.21 -2.12
C ILE A 158 -7.93 6.74 -2.38
N SER A 159 -8.37 6.70 -3.64
CA SER A 159 -9.70 7.13 -4.06
C SER A 159 -10.29 6.20 -5.13
N GLU A 160 -11.59 6.30 -5.34
CA GLU A 160 -12.28 5.76 -6.52
C GLU A 160 -12.20 6.72 -7.72
#